data_AF-A0A7S6SD62-F1
#
_entry.id   AF-A0A7S6SD62-F1
#
_cell.length_a   1.000
_cell.length_b   1.000
_cell.length_c   1.000
_cell.angle_alpha   90.00
_cell.angle_beta   90.00
_cell.angle_gamma   90.00
#
_symmetry.space_group_name_H-M   'P 1'
#
loop_
_entity.id
_entity.type
_entity.pdbx_description
1 polymer ?
#
loop_
_entity_poly.entity_id
_entity_poly.type
_entity_poly.pdbx_seq_one_letter_code
_entity_poly.pdbx_strand_id
1 'polypeptide(L)'
;MADELITRLQKINPAAAASLNEGIEDVLTLTRLGLRSVFGRSFGTTNVIESANSAIARRTRHVTRWSTGDQRLRWSALALLDAEQSWRRVHNNKRLPILQRAIKDEVNNRIQSNQPKAIVSRFSTKKRT
;
A
#
# COMPACT_ATOMS: atom_id res chain seq x y z
N MET A 1 -3.21 -15.98 -16.73
CA MET A 1 -1.81 -15.63 -16.40
C MET A 1 -1.54 -15.71 -14.90
N ALA A 2 -2.39 -15.14 -14.04
CA ALA A 2 -2.26 -15.28 -12.58
C ALA A 2 -2.43 -16.73 -12.09
N ASP A 3 -3.44 -17.45 -12.58
CA ASP A 3 -3.71 -18.83 -12.13
C ASP A 3 -2.57 -19.80 -12.45
N GLU A 4 -1.87 -19.60 -13.57
CA GLU A 4 -0.74 -20.43 -13.96
C GLU A 4 0.45 -20.24 -13.01
N LEU A 5 0.70 -18.99 -12.59
CA LEU A 5 1.74 -18.67 -11.63
C LEU A 5 1.42 -19.23 -10.24
N ILE A 6 0.16 -19.08 -9.79
CA ILE A 6 -0.30 -19.64 -8.50
C ILE A 6 -0.17 -21.17 -8.52
N THR A 7 -0.60 -21.84 -9.60
CA THR A 7 -0.48 -23.30 -9.74
C THR A 7 0.98 -23.76 -9.70
N ARG A 8 1.89 -22.99 -10.31
CA ARG A 8 3.32 -23.28 -10.26
C ARG A 8 3.92 -23.05 -8.88
N LEU A 9 3.52 -21.98 -8.19
CA LEU A 9 3.96 -21.70 -6.81
C LEU A 9 3.42 -22.74 -5.83
N GLN A 10 2.22 -23.28 -6.04
CA GLN A 10 1.63 -24.31 -5.18
C GLN A 10 2.54 -25.54 -5.05
N LYS A 11 3.27 -25.89 -6.13
CA LYS A 11 4.22 -27.01 -6.14
C LYS A 11 5.54 -26.71 -5.42
N ILE A 12 5.92 -25.43 -5.30
CA ILE A 12 7.21 -24.99 -4.73
C ILE A 12 7.02 -24.59 -3.27
N ASN A 13 6.03 -23.75 -2.99
CA ASN A 13 5.69 -23.27 -1.66
C ASN A 13 4.18 -22.91 -1.60
N PRO A 14 3.35 -23.75 -0.95
CA PRO A 14 1.91 -23.52 -0.86
C PRO A 14 1.55 -22.27 -0.05
N ALA A 15 2.37 -21.87 0.93
CA ALA A 15 2.16 -20.64 1.68
C ALA A 15 2.40 -19.39 0.82
N ALA A 16 3.42 -19.43 -0.07
CA ALA A 16 3.66 -18.35 -1.02
C ALA A 16 2.55 -18.23 -2.07
N ALA A 17 2.00 -19.37 -2.53
CA ALA A 17 0.86 -19.39 -3.44
C ALA A 17 -0.40 -18.80 -2.79
N ALA A 18 -0.69 -19.16 -1.53
CA ALA A 18 -1.79 -18.61 -0.76
C ALA A 18 -1.64 -17.08 -0.56
N SER A 19 -0.45 -16.63 -0.16
CA SER A 19 -0.15 -15.20 0.02
C SER A 19 -0.25 -14.42 -1.29
N LEU A 20 0.20 -15.00 -2.42
CA LEU A 20 0.02 -14.36 -3.73
C LEU A 20 -1.47 -14.29 -4.09
N ASN A 21 -2.24 -15.35 -3.89
CA ASN A 21 -3.66 -15.37 -4.22
C ASN A 21 -4.44 -14.32 -3.41
N GLU A 22 -4.12 -14.17 -2.13
CA GLU A 22 -4.68 -13.12 -1.26
C GLU A 22 -4.25 -11.71 -1.69
N GLY A 23 -2.97 -11.53 -2.03
CA GLY A 23 -2.38 -10.21 -2.27
C GLY A 23 -2.39 -9.73 -3.71
N ILE A 24 -2.74 -10.55 -4.71
CA ILE A 24 -2.59 -10.20 -6.13
C ILE A 24 -3.40 -8.97 -6.53
N GLU A 25 -4.57 -8.80 -5.91
CA GLU A 25 -5.46 -7.67 -6.08
C GLU A 25 -4.81 -6.34 -5.66
N ASP A 26 -4.02 -6.36 -4.60
CA ASP A 26 -3.39 -5.20 -3.98
C ASP A 26 -1.94 -4.97 -4.48
N VAL A 27 -1.25 -6.01 -4.95
CA VAL A 27 0.10 -5.89 -5.53
C VAL A 27 0.06 -5.22 -6.92
N LEU A 28 -1.05 -5.35 -7.64
CA LEU A 28 -1.21 -4.82 -9.01
C LEU A 28 -1.91 -3.45 -9.07
N THR A 29 -2.05 -2.73 -7.94
CA THR A 29 -2.79 -1.46 -7.87
C THR A 29 -2.33 -0.43 -8.91
N LEU A 30 -1.02 -0.24 -9.11
CA LEU A 30 -0.54 0.73 -10.12
C LEU A 30 -0.92 0.35 -11.56
N THR A 31 -0.98 -0.96 -11.83
CA THR A 31 -1.41 -1.49 -13.14
C THR A 31 -2.91 -1.30 -13.28
N ARG A 32 -3.70 -1.60 -12.25
CA ARG A 32 -5.16 -1.40 -12.21
C ARG A 32 -5.55 0.06 -12.42
N LEU A 33 -4.85 0.98 -11.77
CA LEU A 33 -5.08 2.42 -11.92
C LEU A 33 -4.60 2.97 -13.29
N GLY A 34 -3.97 2.16 -14.14
CA GLY A 34 -3.42 2.60 -15.43
C GLY A 34 -2.20 3.53 -15.31
N LEU A 35 -1.60 3.62 -14.12
CA LEU A 35 -0.54 4.57 -13.80
C LEU A 35 0.88 3.98 -13.88
N ARG A 36 1.00 2.70 -14.23
CA ARG A 36 2.28 1.99 -14.33
C ARG A 36 3.25 2.65 -15.33
N SER A 37 2.76 3.19 -16.45
CA SER A 37 3.60 3.90 -17.42
C SER A 37 4.22 5.18 -16.86
N VAL A 38 3.53 5.81 -15.90
CA VAL A 38 3.91 7.10 -15.33
C VAL A 38 4.81 6.92 -14.11
N PHE A 39 4.48 5.98 -13.22
CA PHE A 39 5.17 5.82 -11.94
C PHE A 39 5.87 4.46 -11.75
N GLY A 40 5.82 3.57 -12.73
CA GLY A 40 6.38 2.22 -12.62
C GLY A 40 7.86 2.19 -12.28
N ARG A 41 8.63 3.23 -12.64
CA ARG A 41 10.05 3.33 -12.27
C ARG A 41 10.28 3.50 -10.77
N SER A 42 9.42 4.25 -10.07
CA SER A 42 9.59 4.53 -8.63
C SER A 42 8.72 3.64 -7.75
N PHE A 43 7.46 3.43 -8.13
CA PHE A 43 6.51 2.64 -7.34
C PHE A 43 6.34 1.19 -7.83
N GLY A 44 6.94 0.82 -8.97
CA GLY A 44 6.96 -0.58 -9.43
C GLY A 44 8.00 -1.44 -8.71
N THR A 45 8.73 -0.88 -7.75
CA THR A 45 9.74 -1.55 -6.93
C THR A 45 9.56 -1.14 -5.48
N THR A 46 10.10 -1.94 -4.56
CA THR A 46 10.14 -1.67 -3.13
C THR A 46 11.29 -0.74 -2.72
N ASN A 47 12.11 -0.27 -3.66
CA ASN A 47 13.29 0.56 -3.38
C ASN A 47 13.02 1.78 -2.49
N VAL A 48 11.86 2.44 -2.64
CA VAL A 48 11.53 3.64 -1.85
C VAL A 48 11.39 3.29 -0.37
N ILE A 49 10.68 2.22 -0.05
CA ILE A 49 10.47 1.77 1.34
C ILE A 49 11.74 1.10 1.89
N GLU A 50 12.47 0.36 1.05
CA GLU A 50 13.73 -0.30 1.44
C GLU A 50 14.83 0.72 1.75
N SER A 51 14.95 1.78 0.96
CA SER A 51 15.92 2.84 1.21
C SER A 51 15.65 3.55 2.53
N ALA A 52 14.39 3.88 2.82
CA ALA A 52 13.99 4.46 4.10
C ALA A 52 14.27 3.54 5.29
N ASN A 53 13.88 2.27 5.19
CA ASN A 53 14.11 1.28 6.25
C ASN A 53 15.61 1.02 6.46
N SER A 54 16.39 0.96 5.38
CA SER A 54 17.85 0.79 5.43
C SER A 54 18.52 1.97 6.13
N ALA A 55 18.09 3.21 5.84
CA ALA A 55 18.60 4.40 6.51
C ALA A 55 18.34 4.36 8.03
N ILE A 56 17.10 4.02 8.42
CA ILE A 56 16.73 3.87 9.83
C ILE A 56 17.59 2.78 10.47
N ALA A 57 17.64 1.58 9.88
CA ALA A 57 18.41 0.46 10.41
C ALA A 57 19.90 0.80 10.57
N ARG A 58 20.50 1.47 9.58
CA ARG A 58 21.90 1.89 9.65
C ARG A 58 22.18 2.84 10.82
N ARG A 59 21.25 3.77 11.10
CA ARG A 59 21.41 4.77 12.16
C ARG A 59 21.12 4.21 13.55
N THR A 60 20.21 3.25 13.64
CA THR A 60 19.79 2.64 14.91
C THR A 60 20.55 1.36 15.28
N ARG A 61 21.36 0.79 14.37
CA ARG A 61 22.07 -0.49 14.59
C ARG A 61 22.92 -0.57 15.86
N HIS A 62 23.41 0.57 16.34
CA HIS A 62 24.27 0.65 17.53
C HIS A 62 23.49 1.03 18.80
N VAL A 63 22.20 1.35 18.66
CA VAL A 63 21.34 1.70 19.79
C VAL A 63 20.77 0.41 20.37
N THR A 64 21.49 -0.14 21.34
CA THR A 64 21.14 -1.41 21.99
C THR A 64 20.18 -1.23 23.18
N ARG A 65 20.13 -0.03 23.78
CA ARG A 65 19.26 0.28 24.92
C ARG A 65 18.33 1.46 24.59
N TRP A 66 17.04 1.19 24.63
CA TRP A 66 15.96 2.17 24.45
C TRP A 66 15.30 2.40 25.80
N SER A 67 15.34 3.63 26.31
CA SER A 67 14.79 3.95 27.64
C SER A 67 13.38 4.52 27.58
N THR A 68 12.96 5.08 26.44
CA THR A 68 11.64 5.72 26.27
C THR A 68 11.07 5.41 24.89
N GLY A 69 9.74 5.31 24.79
CA GLY A 69 9.04 5.13 23.50
C GLY A 69 9.40 6.22 22.48
N ASP A 70 9.44 7.48 22.92
CA ASP A 70 9.79 8.64 22.09
C ASP A 70 11.21 8.59 21.53
N GLN A 71 12.10 7.85 22.16
CA GLN A 71 13.48 7.73 21.70
C GLN A 71 13.51 7.06 20.32
N ARG A 72 12.73 6.00 20.09
CA ARG A 72 12.66 5.32 18.79
C ARG A 72 12.16 6.25 17.69
N LEU A 73 11.09 6.99 17.96
CA LEU A 73 10.53 7.96 17.02
C LEU A 73 11.53 9.05 16.66
N ARG A 74 12.23 9.61 17.66
CA ARG A 74 13.28 10.62 17.43
C ARG A 74 14.45 10.09 16.61
N TRP A 75 14.91 8.88 16.88
CA TRP A 75 15.99 8.26 16.11
C TRP A 75 15.57 7.94 14.67
N SER A 76 14.35 7.46 14.46
CA SER A 76 13.80 7.26 13.12
C SER A 76 13.66 8.58 12.36
N ALA A 77 13.10 9.62 12.99
CA ALA A 77 12.96 10.95 12.38
C ALA A 77 14.32 11.55 12.01
N LEU A 78 15.31 11.46 12.90
CA LEU A 78 16.67 11.90 12.63
C LEU A 78 17.31 11.14 11.46
N ALA A 79 17.16 9.81 11.41
CA ALA A 79 17.69 8.99 10.34
C ALA A 79 17.06 9.33 8.98
N LEU A 80 15.75 9.59 8.96
CA LEU A 80 15.05 9.98 7.74
C LEU A 80 15.45 11.40 7.29
N LEU A 81 15.59 12.36 8.21
CA LEU A 81 16.01 13.73 7.90
C LEU A 81 17.44 13.77 7.32
N ASP A 82 18.32 12.93 7.86
CA ASP A 82 19.71 12.75 7.37
C ASP A 82 19.72 12.11 5.96
N ALA A 83 18.90 11.08 5.74
CA ALA A 83 18.81 10.39 4.46
C ALA A 83 18.12 11.21 3.37
N GLU A 84 17.17 12.09 3.73
CA GLU A 84 16.38 12.91 2.80
C GLU A 84 17.27 13.72 1.85
N GLN A 85 18.39 14.25 2.34
CA GLN A 85 19.34 15.03 1.54
C GLN A 85 19.93 14.24 0.35
N SER A 86 20.02 12.92 0.49
CA SER A 86 20.58 12.04 -0.54
C SER A 86 19.53 11.49 -1.51
N TRP A 87 18.24 11.65 -1.20
CA TRP A 87 17.18 11.03 -1.98
C TRP A 87 16.88 11.78 -3.27
N ARG A 88 16.70 10.99 -4.33
CA ARG A 88 16.17 11.50 -5.58
C ARG A 88 14.66 11.65 -5.46
N ARG A 89 14.13 12.71 -6.08
CA ARG A 89 12.69 12.89 -6.18
C ARG A 89 12.06 11.72 -6.95
N VAL A 90 10.82 11.38 -6.58
CA VAL A 90 10.02 10.38 -7.30
C VAL A 90 9.94 10.75 -8.78
N HIS A 91 10.07 9.74 -9.65
CA HIS A 91 9.95 9.93 -11.09
C HIS A 91 8.56 10.48 -11.42
N ASN A 92 8.50 11.51 -12.29
CA ASN A 92 7.26 12.22 -12.61
C ASN A 92 6.52 12.82 -11.39
N ASN A 93 7.26 13.32 -10.39
CA ASN A 93 6.67 13.93 -9.18
C ASN A 93 5.59 14.99 -9.46
N LYS A 94 5.68 15.75 -10.57
CA LYS A 94 4.68 16.75 -10.96
C LYS A 94 3.30 16.14 -11.23
N ARG A 95 3.24 14.84 -11.55
CA ARG A 95 2.01 14.11 -11.84
C ARG A 95 1.41 13.42 -10.62
N LEU A 96 2.03 13.53 -9.44
CA LEU A 96 1.50 12.96 -8.19
C LEU A 96 0.04 13.32 -7.88
N PRO A 97 -0.49 14.52 -8.24
CA PRO A 97 -1.91 14.80 -8.07
C PRO A 97 -2.84 13.84 -8.82
N ILE A 98 -2.41 13.28 -9.96
CA ILE A 98 -3.18 12.28 -10.71
C ILE A 98 -3.24 10.98 -9.92
N LEU A 99 -2.11 10.54 -9.35
CA LEU A 99 -2.05 9.37 -8.48
C LEU A 99 -2.92 9.55 -7.24
N GLN A 100 -2.88 10.73 -6.61
CA GLN A 100 -3.68 11.02 -5.43
C GLN A 100 -5.19 10.94 -5.73
N ARG A 101 -5.64 11.49 -6.87
CA ARG A 101 -7.05 11.39 -7.30
C ARG A 101 -7.45 9.94 -7.53
N ALA A 102 -6.66 9.21 -8.32
CA ALA A 102 -6.91 7.81 -8.62
C ALA A 102 -7.01 6.93 -7.35
N ILE A 103 -6.15 7.15 -6.36
CA ILE A 103 -6.21 6.45 -5.07
C ILE A 103 -7.47 6.83 -4.29
N LYS A 104 -7.81 8.12 -4.22
CA LYS A 104 -9.03 8.56 -3.52
C LYS A 104 -10.28 7.96 -4.14
N ASP A 105 -10.36 7.94 -5.46
CA ASP A 105 -11.50 7.37 -6.19
C ASP A 105 -11.61 5.86 -5.94
N GLU A 106 -10.49 5.12 -6.02
CA GLU A 106 -10.44 3.68 -5.72
C GLU A 106 -10.85 3.38 -4.27
N VAL A 107 -10.34 4.16 -3.30
CA VAL A 107 -10.71 3.98 -1.89
C VAL A 107 -12.20 4.26 -1.67
N ASN A 108 -12.74 5.31 -2.26
CA ASN A 108 -14.17 5.61 -2.18
C ASN A 108 -15.02 4.50 -2.79
N ASN A 109 -14.60 3.94 -3.92
CA ASN A 109 -15.28 2.81 -4.57
C ASN A 109 -15.27 1.56 -3.67
N ARG A 110 -14.12 1.23 -3.06
CA ARG A 110 -14.00 0.09 -2.11
C ARG A 110 -14.84 0.29 -0.85
N ILE A 111 -14.90 1.51 -0.33
CA ILE A 111 -15.75 1.85 0.82
C ILE A 111 -17.22 1.66 0.45
N GLN A 112 -17.66 2.12 -0.73
CA GLN A 112 -19.03 1.97 -1.20
C GLN A 112 -19.41 0.50 -1.45
N SER A 113 -18.51 -0.30 -2.01
CA SER A 113 -18.76 -1.74 -2.22
C SER A 113 -18.86 -2.54 -0.92
N ASN A 114 -18.19 -2.08 0.16
CA ASN A 114 -18.24 -2.71 1.48
C ASN A 114 -19.37 -2.17 2.38
N GLN A 115 -20.16 -1.18 1.95
CA GLN A 115 -21.35 -0.79 2.71
C GLN A 115 -22.41 -1.91 2.61
N PRO A 116 -23.04 -2.32 3.73
CA PRO A 116 -24.12 -3.28 3.67
C PRO A 116 -25.26 -2.69 2.83
N LYS A 117 -25.70 -3.42 1.79
CA LYS A 117 -26.89 -3.06 1.01
C LYS A 117 -28.02 -2.83 2.00
N ALA A 118 -28.56 -1.61 2.06
CA ALA A 118 -29.70 -1.30 2.90
C ALA A 118 -30.81 -2.30 2.60
N ILE A 119 -31.21 -3.08 3.61
CA ILE A 119 -32.43 -3.89 3.54
C ILE A 119 -33.55 -2.87 3.40
N VAL A 120 -34.07 -2.70 2.19
CA VAL A 120 -35.24 -1.86 1.95
C VAL A 120 -36.39 -2.51 2.70
N SER A 121 -36.65 -2.07 3.92
CA SER A 121 -37.86 -2.43 4.63
C SER A 121 -39.00 -1.75 3.89
N ARG A 122 -39.69 -2.51 3.03
CA ARG A 122 -40.99 -2.13 2.50
C ARG A 122 -41.99 -2.14 3.67
N PHE A 123 -41.94 -1.13 4.53
CA PHE A 123 -43.04 -0.86 5.45
C PHE A 123 -44.20 -0.32 4.62
N SER A 124 -45.05 -1.24 4.18
CA SER A 124 -46.35 -0.94 3.60
C SER A 124 -47.22 -0.30 4.68
N THR A 125 -47.22 1.03 4.79
CA THR A 125 -48.22 1.75 5.57
C THR A 125 -49.56 1.70 4.83
N LYS A 126 -50.25 0.56 4.92
CA LYS A 126 -51.68 0.50 4.60
C LYS A 126 -52.38 1.29 5.71
N LYS A 127 -52.74 2.55 5.44
CA LYS A 127 -53.64 3.34 6.29
C LYS A 127 -54.90 2.48 6.50
N ARG A 128 -55.06 1.98 7.72
CA ARG A 128 -56.30 1.36 8.17
C ARG A 128 -57.29 2.52 8.36
N THR A 129 -58.40 2.48 7.63
CA THR A 129 -59.62 3.24 7.91
C THR A 129 -60.03 3.11 9.36
#